data_AF-A0A3L7P2X5-F1
#
_entry.id   AF-A0A3L7P2X5-F1
#
_cell.length_a   1.000
_cell.length_b   1.000
_cell.length_c   1.000
_cell.angle_alpha   90.00
_cell.angle_beta   90.00
_cell.angle_gamma   90.00
#
_symmetry.space_group_name_H-M   'P 1'
#
loop_
_entity.id
_entity.type
_entity.pdbx_description
1 polymer ?
#
loop_
_entity_poly.entity_id
_entity_poly.type
_entity_poly.pdbx_seq_one_letter_code
_entity_poly.pdbx_strand_id
1 'polypeptide(L)'
;MDTRQVIFGVILILALTGTGLYSAYRQARFLREDRDKSPTGPFFRFQALRRLFCSLLMVMLAVQLGVALAYLETPAQSIVEKRDFADSHGLEFHLNDQEESFASLYGLFWLGFLIMLFVLLAVLAYDLFRLRWLRLNTMREHNLVRRQLLEQTRRAREESRREDKENEDRKD
;
A
#
# COMPACT_ATOMS: atom_id res chain seq x y z
N MET A 1 23.94 0.97 22.54
CA MET A 1 22.99 0.41 21.55
C MET A 1 22.53 -0.95 22.06
N ASP A 2 21.24 -1.07 22.39
CA ASP A 2 20.70 -2.36 22.78
C ASP A 2 20.66 -3.29 21.57
N THR A 3 21.26 -4.48 21.70
CA THR A 3 21.29 -5.50 20.64
C THR A 3 19.90 -5.79 20.08
N ARG A 4 18.86 -5.64 20.91
CA ARG A 4 17.44 -5.83 20.54
C ARG A 4 16.94 -4.80 19.53
N GLN A 5 17.39 -3.55 19.64
CA GLN A 5 16.97 -2.44 18.78
C GLN A 5 17.59 -2.56 17.38
N VAL A 6 18.86 -2.98 17.32
CA VAL A 6 19.56 -3.32 16.07
C VAL A 6 18.91 -4.52 15.39
N ILE A 7 18.63 -5.59 16.14
CA ILE A 7 17.93 -6.78 15.61
C ILE A 7 16.56 -6.38 15.04
N PHE A 8 15.80 -5.56 15.75
CA PHE A 8 14.49 -5.10 15.29
C PHE A 8 14.59 -4.28 14.01
N GLY A 9 15.55 -3.35 13.93
CA GLY A 9 15.81 -2.57 12.72
C GLY A 9 16.18 -3.45 11.52
N VAL A 10 17.07 -4.43 11.72
CA VAL A 10 17.47 -5.39 10.67
C VAL A 10 16.29 -6.24 10.20
N ILE A 11 15.47 -6.75 11.12
CA ILE A 11 14.24 -7.51 10.80
C ILE A 11 13.28 -6.63 10.01
N LEU A 12 13.09 -5.36 10.41
CA LEU A 12 12.20 -4.44 9.73
C LEU A 12 12.66 -4.14 8.29
N ILE A 13 13.96 -3.91 8.10
CA ILE A 13 14.57 -3.70 6.79
C ILE A 13 14.41 -4.96 5.92
N LEU A 14 14.68 -6.15 6.46
CA LEU A 14 14.50 -7.41 5.73
C LEU A 14 13.03 -7.65 5.38
N ALA A 15 12.10 -7.35 6.28
CA ALA A 15 10.67 -7.48 6.04
C ALA A 15 10.21 -6.51 4.95
N LEU A 16 10.59 -5.24 5.01
CA LEU A 16 10.25 -4.22 4.01
C LEU A 16 10.83 -4.59 2.63
N THR A 17 12.11 -4.97 2.60
CA THR A 17 12.82 -5.37 1.39
C THR A 17 12.22 -6.65 0.80
N GLY A 18 11.98 -7.66 1.63
CA GLY A 18 11.35 -8.91 1.24
C GLY A 18 9.93 -8.72 0.72
N THR A 19 9.14 -7.83 1.34
CA THR A 19 7.78 -7.52 0.87
C THR A 19 7.82 -6.78 -0.47
N GLY A 20 8.77 -5.85 -0.65
CA GLY A 20 9.02 -5.18 -1.93
C GLY A 20 9.39 -6.16 -3.04
N LEU A 21 10.40 -7.01 -2.80
CA LEU A 21 10.86 -8.05 -3.73
C LEU A 21 9.78 -9.08 -4.03
N TYR A 22 9.05 -9.55 -3.02
CA TYR A 22 7.95 -10.50 -3.20
C TYR A 22 6.82 -9.88 -4.05
N SER A 23 6.48 -8.61 -3.80
CA SER A 23 5.47 -7.90 -4.59
C SER A 23 5.92 -7.71 -6.04
N ALA A 24 7.20 -7.45 -6.30
CA ALA A 24 7.78 -7.33 -7.63
C ALA A 24 7.84 -8.68 -8.35
N TYR A 25 8.25 -9.74 -7.65
CA TYR A 25 8.31 -11.10 -8.17
C TYR A 25 6.91 -11.63 -8.53
N ARG A 26 5.93 -11.44 -7.64
CA ARG A 26 4.54 -11.81 -7.89
C ARG A 26 3.99 -11.06 -9.11
N GLN A 27 4.33 -9.79 -9.28
CA GLN A 27 3.92 -9.01 -10.46
C GLN A 27 4.60 -9.48 -11.75
N ALA A 28 5.90 -9.77 -11.73
CA ALA A 28 6.61 -10.33 -12.87
C ALA A 28 6.04 -11.70 -13.27
N ARG A 29 5.58 -12.49 -12.29
CA ARG A 29 4.88 -13.75 -12.54
C ARG A 29 3.50 -13.52 -13.18
N PHE A 30 2.67 -12.62 -12.65
CA PHE A 30 1.38 -12.29 -13.27
C PHE A 30 1.52 -11.75 -14.70
N LEU A 31 2.53 -10.91 -14.96
CA LEU A 31 2.84 -10.41 -16.30
C LEU A 31 3.34 -11.50 -17.26
N ARG A 32 4.00 -12.55 -16.75
CA ARG A 32 4.40 -13.72 -17.53
C ARG A 32 3.21 -14.63 -17.85
N GLU A 33 2.26 -14.74 -16.93
CA GLU A 33 1.10 -15.63 -17.03
C GLU A 33 -0.01 -15.04 -17.93
N ASP A 34 -0.16 -13.70 -17.95
CA ASP A 34 -1.07 -12.98 -18.86
C ASP A 34 -0.46 -12.60 -20.23
N ARG A 35 0.79 -13.01 -20.51
CA ARG A 35 1.46 -12.69 -21.79
C ARG A 35 0.74 -13.25 -23.02
N ASP A 36 -0.12 -14.27 -22.82
CA ASP A 36 -0.92 -14.90 -23.87
C ASP A 36 -2.28 -14.23 -24.12
N LYS A 37 -2.70 -13.30 -23.26
CA LYS A 37 -3.93 -12.51 -23.42
C LYS A 37 -3.58 -11.03 -23.44
N SER A 38 -3.07 -10.52 -24.56
CA SER A 38 -2.72 -9.11 -24.65
C SER A 38 -3.95 -8.21 -24.41
N PRO A 39 -3.84 -7.18 -23.56
CA PRO A 39 -4.58 -5.94 -23.77
C PRO A 39 -3.54 -4.82 -23.84
N THR A 40 -3.08 -4.55 -25.05
CA THR A 40 -2.16 -3.46 -25.37
C THR A 40 -2.88 -2.13 -25.16
N GLY A 41 -2.90 -1.63 -23.92
CA GLY A 41 -3.52 -0.37 -23.57
C GLY A 41 -2.61 0.50 -22.68
N PRO A 42 -2.58 1.84 -22.86
CA PRO A 42 -1.76 2.76 -22.07
C PRO A 42 -2.06 2.69 -20.56
N PHE A 43 -3.26 2.22 -20.18
CA PHE A 43 -3.67 2.04 -18.79
C PHE A 43 -2.83 1.02 -18.00
N PHE A 44 -2.28 -0.02 -18.65
CA PHE A 44 -1.47 -1.03 -17.96
C PHE A 44 -0.06 -0.52 -17.59
N ARG A 45 0.51 0.35 -18.42
CA ARG A 45 1.87 0.90 -18.19
C ARG A 45 1.92 1.79 -16.95
N PHE A 46 0.89 2.62 -16.75
CA PHE A 46 0.80 3.48 -15.56
C PHE A 46 0.64 2.67 -14.27
N GLN A 47 -0.06 1.54 -14.30
CA GLN A 47 -0.24 0.71 -13.10
C GLN A 47 1.06 0.00 -12.70
N ALA A 48 1.83 -0.48 -13.68
CA ALA A 48 3.16 -1.06 -13.46
C ALA A 48 4.16 -0.01 -12.92
N LEU A 49 4.22 1.18 -13.55
CA LEU A 49 5.11 2.26 -13.12
C LEU A 49 4.82 2.72 -11.68
N ARG A 50 3.53 2.83 -11.34
CA ARG A 50 3.09 3.28 -10.01
C ARG A 50 3.41 2.27 -8.92
N ARG A 51 3.36 0.97 -9.22
CA ARG A 51 3.80 -0.09 -8.30
C ARG A 51 5.31 -0.16 -8.14
N LEU A 52 6.08 0.06 -9.22
CA LEU A 52 7.53 0.22 -9.14
C LEU A 52 7.91 1.43 -8.28
N PHE A 53 7.19 2.54 -8.44
CA PHE A 53 7.38 3.74 -7.64
C PHE A 53 7.10 3.50 -6.16
N CYS A 54 6.01 2.80 -5.80
CA CYS A 54 5.76 2.40 -4.41
C CYS A 54 6.84 1.49 -3.84
N SER A 55 7.35 0.52 -4.62
CA SER A 55 8.44 -0.35 -4.19
C SER A 55 9.73 0.43 -3.95
N LEU A 56 10.07 1.34 -4.86
CA LEU A 56 11.21 2.24 -4.72
C LEU A 56 11.08 3.13 -3.47
N LEU A 57 9.90 3.69 -3.24
CA LEU A 57 9.63 4.50 -2.04
C LEU A 57 9.79 3.68 -0.76
N MET A 58 9.31 2.44 -0.72
CA MET A 58 9.50 1.55 0.43
C MET A 58 10.98 1.26 0.70
N VAL A 59 11.77 0.99 -0.35
CA VAL A 59 13.21 0.76 -0.22
C VAL A 59 13.92 2.00 0.29
N MET A 60 13.65 3.17 -0.28
CA MET A 60 14.25 4.41 0.17
C MET A 60 13.86 4.75 1.62
N LEU A 61 12.62 4.52 2.05
CA LEU A 61 12.21 4.67 3.45
C LEU A 61 12.99 3.71 4.36
N ALA A 62 13.18 2.46 3.95
CA ALA A 62 13.95 1.47 4.71
C ALA A 62 15.43 1.85 4.83
N VAL A 63 16.04 2.33 3.73
CA VAL A 63 17.42 2.84 3.73
C VAL A 63 17.54 4.05 4.65
N GLN A 64 16.61 5.00 4.55
CA GLN A 64 16.61 6.19 5.39
C GLN A 64 16.48 5.80 6.87
N LEU A 65 15.59 4.87 7.21
CA LEU A 65 15.48 4.36 8.58
C LEU A 65 16.77 3.66 9.05
N GLY A 66 17.41 2.88 8.18
CA GLY A 66 18.70 2.24 8.47
C GLY A 66 19.81 3.25 8.74
N VAL A 67 19.88 4.32 7.95
CA VAL A 67 20.82 5.44 8.17
C VAL A 67 20.51 6.16 9.49
N ALA A 68 19.23 6.37 9.80
CA ALA A 68 18.80 6.99 11.05
C ALA A 68 19.30 6.20 12.27
N LEU A 69 19.10 4.89 12.26
CA LEU A 69 19.54 4.00 13.33
C LEU A 69 21.06 3.90 13.41
N ALA A 70 21.76 3.79 12.28
CA ALA A 70 23.20 3.59 12.26
C ALA A 70 24.03 4.84 12.61
N TYR A 71 23.56 6.03 12.20
CA TYR A 71 24.37 7.25 12.27
C TYR A 71 23.75 8.38 13.10
N LEU A 72 22.43 8.50 13.12
CA LEU A 72 21.78 9.65 13.78
C LEU A 72 21.38 9.37 15.23
N GLU A 73 21.23 8.11 15.64
CA GLU A 73 20.78 7.75 16.98
C GLU A 73 21.79 8.17 18.07
N THR A 74 23.08 7.93 17.86
CA THR A 74 24.13 8.22 18.85
C THR A 74 24.30 9.72 19.13
N PRO A 75 24.45 10.61 18.13
CA PRO A 75 24.50 12.05 18.38
C PRO A 75 23.17 12.62 18.89
N ALA A 76 22.02 12.04 18.53
CA ALA A 76 20.75 12.48 19.09
C ALA A 76 20.63 12.15 20.59
N GLN A 77 21.06 10.96 21.01
CA GLN A 77 21.06 10.56 22.42
C GLN A 77 21.96 11.46 23.28
N SER A 78 23.15 11.83 22.79
CA SER A 78 24.06 12.68 23.55
C SER A 78 23.51 14.10 23.77
N ILE A 79 22.75 14.64 22.81
CA ILE A 79 22.08 15.94 22.97
C ILE A 79 20.96 15.85 24.01
N VAL A 80 20.19 14.76 24.01
CA VAL A 80 19.13 14.52 25.01
C VAL A 80 19.71 14.37 26.41
N GLU A 81 20.77 13.57 26.58
CA GLU A 81 21.45 13.41 27.87
C GLU A 81 22.01 14.73 28.42
N LYS A 82 22.61 15.56 27.56
CA LYS A 82 23.08 16.89 27.96
C LYS A 82 21.94 17.81 28.39
N ARG A 83 20.80 17.74 27.71
CA ARG A 83 19.60 18.51 28.06
C ARG A 83 19.04 18.06 29.40
N ASP A 84 18.87 16.76 29.60
CA ASP A 84 18.35 16.20 30.85
C ASP A 84 19.29 16.47 32.03
N PHE A 85 20.60 16.45 31.80
CA PHE A 85 21.60 16.86 32.78
C PHE A 85 21.46 18.34 33.15
N ALA A 86 21.33 19.24 32.17
CA ALA A 86 21.16 20.66 32.43
C ALA A 86 19.85 20.95 33.19
N ASP A 87 18.74 20.32 32.79
CA ASP A 87 17.42 20.49 33.40
C ASP A 87 17.40 19.99 34.86
N SER A 88 18.02 18.82 35.13
CA SER A 88 18.14 18.27 36.49
C SER A 88 19.04 19.08 37.42
N HIS A 89 19.94 19.90 36.88
CA HIS A 89 20.85 20.76 37.65
C HIS A 89 20.43 22.24 37.62
N GLY A 90 19.29 22.58 37.02
CA GLY A 90 18.80 23.96 36.90
C GLY A 90 19.71 24.87 36.08
N LEU A 91 20.48 24.31 35.14
CA LEU A 91 21.38 25.03 34.25
C LEU A 91 20.66 25.39 32.95
N GLU A 92 20.94 26.58 32.41
CA GLU A 92 20.46 26.94 31.07
C GLU A 92 21.15 26.08 30.00
N PHE A 93 20.35 25.25 29.33
CA PHE A 93 20.81 24.43 28.22
C PHE A 93 21.00 25.28 26.96
N HIS A 94 22.25 25.39 26.50
CA HIS A 94 22.60 26.02 25.23
C HIS A 94 23.22 24.98 24.30
N LEU A 95 22.69 24.89 23.07
CA LEU A 95 23.28 24.10 22.01
C LEU A 95 24.51 24.81 21.47
N ASN A 96 25.58 24.06 21.22
CA ASN A 96 26.73 24.59 20.49
C ASN A 96 26.40 24.74 19.00
N ASP A 97 27.10 25.61 18.25
CA ASP A 97 26.85 25.89 16.82
C ASP A 97 26.84 24.61 15.95
N GLN A 98 27.67 23.62 16.31
CA GLN A 98 27.70 22.31 15.67
C GLN A 98 26.45 21.45 15.97
N GLU A 99 25.93 21.53 17.19
CA GLU A 99 24.74 20.76 17.61
C GLU A 99 23.46 21.37 17.03
N GLU A 100 23.41 22.70 16.89
CA GLU A 100 22.31 23.39 16.22
C GLU A 100 22.24 23.03 14.72
N SER A 101 23.39 23.01 14.05
CA SER A 101 23.50 22.58 12.65
C SER A 101 23.06 21.12 12.47
N PHE A 102 23.45 20.24 13.41
CA PHE A 102 23.01 18.84 13.41
C PHE A 102 21.49 18.74 13.65
N ALA A 103 20.92 19.47 14.60
CA ALA A 103 19.49 19.46 14.89
C ALA A 103 18.66 19.91 13.68
N SER A 104 19.12 20.93 12.94
CA SER A 104 18.48 21.38 11.70
C SER A 104 18.51 20.30 10.61
N LEU A 105 19.67 19.66 10.39
CA LEU A 105 19.81 18.56 9.43
C LEU A 105 18.99 17.33 9.83
N TYR A 106 18.95 17.00 11.13
CA TYR A 106 18.14 15.92 11.69
C TYR A 106 16.65 16.20 11.48
N GLY A 107 16.21 17.44 11.73
CA GLY A 107 14.84 17.87 11.47
C GLY A 107 14.47 17.78 9.99
N LEU A 108 15.34 18.27 9.09
CA LEU A 108 15.14 18.20 7.64
C LEU A 108 15.10 16.75 7.14
N PHE A 109 15.94 15.87 7.71
CA PHE A 109 15.95 14.45 7.42
C PHE A 109 14.61 13.78 7.76
N TRP A 110 14.08 14.01 8.96
CA TRP A 110 12.77 13.48 9.35
C TRP A 110 11.62 14.11 8.57
N LEU A 111 11.71 15.39 8.25
CA LEU A 111 10.73 16.04 7.38
C LEU A 111 10.69 15.37 6.01
N GLY A 112 11.85 15.07 5.42
CA GLY A 112 11.95 14.31 4.18
C GLY A 112 11.31 12.91 4.29
N PHE A 113 11.58 12.20 5.39
CA PHE A 113 10.95 10.90 5.67
C PHE A 113 9.43 11.00 5.72
N LEU A 114 8.89 12.01 6.43
CA LEU A 114 7.46 12.23 6.58
C LEU A 114 6.79 12.60 5.25
N ILE A 115 7.41 13.47 4.46
CA ILE A 115 6.91 13.82 3.12
C ILE A 115 6.83 12.56 2.26
N MET A 116 7.88 11.73 2.30
CA MET A 116 7.97 10.53 1.51
C MET A 116 6.93 9.48 1.93
N LEU A 117 6.73 9.32 3.24
CA LEU A 117 5.66 8.50 3.81
C LEU A 117 4.27 9.02 3.40
N PHE A 118 4.06 10.33 3.44
CA PHE A 118 2.80 10.95 3.03
C PHE A 118 2.50 10.69 1.55
N VAL A 119 3.50 10.84 0.68
CA VAL A 119 3.36 10.51 -0.76
C VAL A 119 2.98 9.04 -0.94
N LEU A 120 3.63 8.12 -0.21
CA LEU A 120 3.29 6.70 -0.25
C LEU A 120 1.83 6.46 0.15
N LEU A 121 1.38 7.05 1.26
CA LEU A 121 -0.01 6.94 1.72
C LEU A 121 -1.00 7.54 0.73
N ALA A 122 -0.71 8.70 0.15
CA ALA A 122 -1.56 9.34 -0.85
C ALA A 122 -1.72 8.45 -2.10
N VAL A 123 -0.62 7.83 -2.56
CA VAL A 123 -0.66 6.86 -3.67
C VAL A 123 -1.54 5.66 -3.31
N LEU A 124 -1.39 5.13 -2.10
CA LEU A 124 -2.15 3.97 -1.63
C LEU A 124 -3.64 4.28 -1.47
N ALA A 125 -3.96 5.44 -0.89
CA ALA A 125 -5.33 5.94 -0.72
C ALA A 125 -6.02 6.16 -2.07
N TYR A 126 -5.34 6.77 -3.03
CA TYR A 126 -5.87 6.92 -4.39
C TYR A 126 -6.13 5.56 -5.05
N ASP A 127 -5.27 4.55 -4.82
CA ASP A 127 -5.47 3.22 -5.38
C ASP A 127 -6.72 2.54 -4.79
N LEU A 128 -6.91 2.65 -3.48
CA LEU A 128 -8.11 2.17 -2.79
C LEU A 128 -9.37 2.89 -3.28
N PHE A 129 -9.29 4.21 -3.46
CA PHE A 129 -10.40 5.00 -3.98
C PHE A 129 -10.79 4.56 -5.39
N ARG A 130 -9.82 4.35 -6.28
CA ARG A 130 -10.07 3.90 -7.66
C ARG A 130 -10.65 2.48 -7.70
N LEU A 131 -10.12 1.57 -6.88
CA LEU A 131 -10.65 0.20 -6.74
C LEU A 131 -12.09 0.21 -6.22
N ARG A 132 -12.38 1.07 -5.23
CA ARG A 132 -13.72 1.23 -4.69
C ARG A 132 -14.69 1.79 -5.72
N TRP A 133 -14.28 2.81 -6.49
CA TRP A 133 -15.06 3.38 -7.57
C TRP A 133 -15.39 2.36 -8.66
N LEU A 134 -14.38 1.61 -9.14
CA LEU A 134 -14.60 0.54 -10.11
C LEU A 134 -15.57 -0.52 -9.58
N ARG A 135 -15.34 -0.99 -8.35
CA ARG A 135 -16.17 -2.04 -7.73
C ARG A 135 -17.64 -1.61 -7.61
N LEU A 136 -17.91 -0.35 -7.29
CA LEU A 136 -19.27 0.19 -7.24
C LEU A 136 -19.94 0.20 -8.61
N ASN A 137 -19.20 0.52 -9.67
CA ASN A 137 -19.76 0.51 -11.03
C ASN A 137 -20.02 -0.92 -11.55
N THR A 138 -19.11 -1.87 -11.31
CA THR A 138 -19.28 -3.27 -11.77
C THR A 138 -20.44 -3.98 -11.06
N MET A 139 -20.69 -3.65 -9.78
CA MET A 139 -21.83 -4.19 -9.03
C MET A 139 -23.18 -3.80 -9.64
N ARG A 140 -23.28 -2.63 -10.31
CA ARG A 140 -24.52 -2.23 -10.98
C ARG A 140 -24.81 -3.12 -12.19
N GLU A 141 -23.80 -3.44 -12.98
CA GLU A 141 -23.95 -4.31 -14.16
C GLU A 141 -24.29 -5.76 -13.76
N HIS A 142 -23.60 -6.31 -12.76
CA HIS A 142 -23.88 -7.67 -12.29
C HIS A 142 -25.30 -7.83 -11.74
N ASN A 143 -25.84 -6.80 -11.08
CA ASN A 143 -27.22 -6.83 -10.58
C ASN A 143 -28.26 -6.74 -11.71
N LEU A 144 -27.97 -6.01 -12.79
CA LEU A 144 -28.84 -5.94 -13.97
C LEU A 144 -28.87 -7.28 -14.71
N VAL A 145 -27.71 -7.89 -14.93
CA VAL A 145 -27.61 -9.21 -15.58
C VAL A 145 -28.32 -10.29 -14.76
N ARG A 146 -28.18 -10.27 -13.43
CA ARG A 146 -28.91 -11.20 -12.54
C ARG A 146 -30.42 -11.02 -12.62
N ARG A 147 -30.92 -9.79 -12.74
CA ARG A 147 -32.36 -9.53 -12.90
C ARG A 147 -32.88 -10.09 -14.22
N GLN A 148 -32.15 -9.90 -15.33
CA GLN A 148 -32.52 -10.45 -16.63
C GLN A 148 -32.55 -11.98 -16.64
N LEU A 149 -31.57 -12.63 -16.01
CA LEU A 149 -31.55 -14.10 -15.86
C LEU A 149 -32.73 -14.63 -15.03
N LEU A 150 -33.09 -13.92 -13.96
CA LEU A 150 -34.25 -14.28 -13.14
C LEU A 150 -35.58 -14.10 -13.89
N GLU A 151 -35.69 -13.10 -14.77
CA GLU A 151 -36.87 -12.91 -15.61
C GLU A 151 -36.96 -13.97 -16.71
N GLN A 152 -35.85 -14.31 -17.36
CA GLN A 152 -35.81 -15.40 -18.35
C GLN A 152 -36.20 -16.74 -17.75
N THR A 153 -35.65 -17.09 -16.57
CA THR A 153 -35.99 -18.34 -15.89
C THR A 153 -37.45 -18.37 -15.41
N ARG A 154 -38.04 -17.23 -15.04
CA ARG A 154 -39.49 -17.15 -14.75
C ARG A 154 -40.34 -17.41 -15.98
N ARG A 155 -40.03 -16.77 -17.12
CA ARG A 155 -40.77 -16.97 -18.38
C ARG A 155 -40.69 -18.41 -18.87
N ALA A 156 -39.50 -19.01 -18.87
CA ALA A 156 -39.34 -20.42 -19.25
C ALA A 156 -40.17 -21.36 -18.35
N ARG A 157 -40.25 -21.10 -17.04
CA ARG A 157 -41.10 -21.89 -16.13
C ARG A 157 -42.59 -21.70 -16.39
N GLU A 158 -43.02 -20.49 -16.75
CA GLU A 158 -44.42 -20.22 -17.11
C GLU A 158 -44.80 -20.88 -18.44
N GLU A 159 -43.91 -20.88 -19.42
CA GLU A 159 -44.07 -21.58 -20.70
C GLU A 159 -44.17 -23.09 -20.49
N SER A 160 -43.25 -23.71 -19.75
CA SER A 160 -43.33 -25.15 -19.46
C SER A 160 -44.62 -25.52 -18.71
N ARG A 161 -45.06 -24.70 -17.75
CA ARG A 161 -46.35 -24.93 -17.06
C ARG A 161 -47.57 -24.79 -17.97
N ARG A 162 -47.51 -23.97 -19.02
CA ARG A 162 -48.59 -23.85 -20.01
C ARG A 162 -48.59 -25.05 -20.94
N GLU A 163 -47.42 -25.47 -21.41
CA GLU A 163 -47.26 -26.69 -22.23
C GLU A 163 -47.74 -27.94 -21.49
N ASP A 164 -47.43 -28.07 -20.20
CA ASP A 164 -47.91 -29.18 -19.37
C ASP A 164 -49.44 -29.21 -19.28
N LYS A 165 -50.09 -28.06 -19.08
CA LYS A 165 -51.56 -27.94 -19.02
C LYS A 165 -52.22 -28.24 -20.37
N GLU A 166 -51.70 -27.70 -21.48
CA GLU A 166 -52.23 -27.99 -22.81
C GLU A 166 -52.10 -29.47 -23.18
N ASN A 167 -51.03 -30.15 -22.72
CA ASN A 167 -50.84 -31.58 -22.93
C ASN A 167 -51.76 -32.44 -22.04
N GLU A 168 -52.18 -31.92 -20.90
CA GLU A 168 -53.17 -32.55 -20.01
C GLU A 168 -54.57 -32.45 -20.63
N ASP A 169 -54.97 -31.26 -21.07
CA ASP A 169 -56.27 -31.00 -21.72
C ASP A 169 -56.46 -31.76 -23.06
N ARG A 170 -55.38 -32.15 -23.75
CA ARG A 170 -55.44 -32.96 -24.99
C ARG A 170 -55.65 -34.45 -24.75
N LYS A 171 -55.46 -34.93 -23.51
CA LYS A 171 -55.56 -36.35 -23.18
C LYS A 171 -56.96 -36.76 -22.71
N ASP A 172 -57.78 -35.79 -22.35
CA ASP A 172 -59.20 -35.96 -21.98
C ASP A 172 -60.13 -35.82 -23.20
#